data_AF-A0A377ZL56-F1
#
_entry.id   AF-A0A377ZL56-F1
#
_cell.length_a   1.000
_cell.length_b   1.000
_cell.length_c   1.000
_cell.angle_alpha   90.00
_cell.angle_beta   90.00
_cell.angle_gamma   90.00
#
_symmetry.space_group_name_H-M   'P 1'
#
loop_
_entity.id
_entity.type
_entity.pdbx_description
1 polymer ?
#
loop_
_entity_poly.entity_id
_entity_poly.type
_entity_poly.pdbx_seq_one_letter_code
_entity_poly.pdbx_strand_id
1 'polypeptide(L)' 'MNNWPNPFIEQRADPFILRHLSHYYFIASVPEYDRLEIRRAVTLEGLRDAEPVVVWRAPQSGR' A
#
# COMPACT_ATOMS: atom_id res chain seq x y z
N MET A 1 -12.23 -16.60 -14.51
CA MET A 1 -11.01 -16.03 -13.87
C MET A 1 -11.18 -14.53 -13.86
N ASN A 2 -11.06 -13.87 -12.71
CA ASN A 2 -11.06 -12.40 -12.69
C ASN A 2 -9.75 -11.93 -13.32
N ASN A 3 -9.85 -11.04 -14.32
CA ASN A 3 -8.68 -10.44 -14.96
C ASN A 3 -8.21 -9.26 -14.10
N TRP A 4 -7.19 -9.48 -13.30
CA TRP A 4 -6.60 -8.44 -12.45
C TRP A 4 -5.59 -7.63 -13.27
N PRO A 5 -5.70 -6.29 -13.35
CA PRO A 5 -4.76 -5.51 -14.11
C PRO A 5 -3.39 -5.59 -13.41
N ASN A 6 -2.37 -6.00 -14.17
CA ASN A 6 -0.99 -6.09 -13.74
C ASN A 6 -0.16 -5.13 -14.62
N PRO A 7 0.55 -4.13 -14.06
CA PRO A 7 0.75 -3.87 -12.63
C PRO A 7 -0.54 -3.48 -11.88
N PHE A 8 -0.64 -3.96 -10.64
CA PHE A 8 -1.80 -3.67 -9.80
C PHE A 8 -1.71 -2.26 -9.22
N ILE A 9 -0.59 -1.93 -8.59
CA ILE A 9 -0.21 -0.59 -8.16
C ILE A 9 1.25 -0.41 -8.57
N GLU A 10 1.53 0.59 -9.42
CA GLU A 10 2.88 0.85 -9.92
C GLU A 10 3.81 1.39 -8.82
N GLN A 11 5.12 1.22 -9.02
CA GLN A 11 6.16 1.73 -8.13
C GLN A 11 5.98 1.33 -6.65
N ARG A 12 5.52 0.11 -6.42
CA ARG A 12 5.39 -0.48 -5.08
C ARG A 12 6.05 -1.85 -5.10
N ALA A 13 7.11 -2.01 -4.31
CA ALA A 13 7.80 -3.27 -4.12
C ALA A 13 7.35 -3.95 -2.83
N ASP A 14 7.56 -5.26 -2.70
CA ASP A 14 7.24 -6.03 -1.50
C ASP A 14 5.77 -5.87 -1.03
N PRO A 15 4.77 -6.07 -1.91
CA PRO A 15 3.39 -5.78 -1.58
C PRO A 15 2.84 -6.74 -0.50
N PHE A 16 2.23 -6.17 0.55
CA PHE A 16 1.49 -6.91 1.55
C PHE A 16 0.05 -6.39 1.65
N ILE A 17 -0.91 -7.31 1.56
CA ILE A 17 -2.33 -7.02 1.71
C ILE A 17 -2.88 -7.77 2.92
N LEU A 18 -3.47 -7.03 3.86
CA LEU A 18 -4.22 -7.57 4.98
C LEU A 18 -5.71 -7.33 4.76
N ARG A 19 -6.52 -8.38 4.88
CA ARG A 19 -7.98 -8.24 5.00
C ARG A 19 -8.37 -8.25 6.46
N HIS A 20 -9.03 -7.19 6.92
CA HIS A 20 -9.55 -7.10 8.28
C HIS A 20 -10.98 -6.55 8.25
N LEU A 21 -11.92 -7.32 8.79
CA LEU A 21 -13.37 -7.07 8.69
C LEU A 21 -13.76 -6.85 7.21
N SER A 22 -14.43 -5.73 6.91
CA SER A 22 -14.91 -5.36 5.58
C SER A 22 -13.89 -4.55 4.75
N HIS A 23 -12.62 -4.51 5.15
CA HIS A 23 -11.61 -3.68 4.51
C HIS A 23 -10.35 -4.48 4.13
N TYR A 24 -9.74 -4.04 3.05
CA TYR A 24 -8.38 -4.38 2.65
C TYR A 24 -7.45 -3.23 3.03
N TYR A 25 -6.29 -3.60 3.57
CA TYR A 25 -5.19 -2.70 3.89
C TYR A 25 -3.99 -3.12 3.04
N PHE A 26 -3.39 -2.16 2.33
CA PHE A 26 -2.23 -2.38 1.50
C PHE A 26 -1.06 -1.55 2.01
N ILE A 27 0.08 -2.20 2.17
CA ILE A 27 1.37 -1.58 2.43
C ILE A 27 2.40 -2.20 1.49
N ALA A 28 3.37 -1.38 1.08
CA ALA A 28 4.45 -1.79 0.20
C ALA A 28 5.61 -0.81 0.37
N SER A 29 6.81 -1.25 -0.02
CA SER A 29 7.99 -0.40 -0.13
C SER A 29 7.75 0.68 -1.19
N VAL A 30 7.85 1.95 -0.78
CA VAL A 30 7.90 3.09 -1.71
C VAL A 30 9.30 3.22 -2.31
N PRO A 31 9.46 3.80 -3.51
CA PRO A 31 10.77 3.94 -4.15
C PRO A 31 11.78 4.74 -3.33
N GLU A 32 11.30 5.67 -2.50
CA GLU A 32 12.15 6.52 -1.66
C GLU A 32 12.65 5.83 -0.40
N TYR A 33 12.07 4.67 -0.02
CA TYR A 33 12.38 3.94 1.21
C TYR A 33 12.36 4.77 2.51
N ASP A 34 11.62 5.89 2.52
CA ASP A 34 11.67 6.91 3.60
C ASP A 34 10.45 6.87 4.54
N ARG A 35 9.43 6.08 4.22
CA ARG A 35 8.15 6.09 4.94
C ARG A 35 7.40 4.78 4.81
N LEU A 36 6.49 4.57 5.74
CA LEU A 36 5.46 3.54 5.66
C LEU A 36 4.13 4.22 5.33
N GLU A 37 3.53 3.83 4.21
CA GLU A 37 2.20 4.29 3.81
C GLU A 37 1.21 3.13 3.74
N ILE A 38 -0.02 3.39 4.18
CA ILE A 38 -1.12 2.41 4.14
C ILE A 38 -2.24 2.97 3.28
N ARG A 39 -2.75 2.13 2.37
CA ARG A 39 -4.01 2.37 1.64
C ARG A 39 -5.10 1.48 2.21
N ARG A 40 -6.34 1.97 2.25
CA ARG A 40 -7.50 1.21 2.74
C ARG A 40 -8.66 1.31 1.74
N ALA A 41 -9.26 0.18 1.39
CA ALA A 41 -10.46 0.12 0.56
C ALA A 41 -11.38 -1.04 0.97
N VAL A 42 -12.66 -0.98 0.58
CA VAL A 42 -13.64 -2.07 0.83
C VAL A 42 -13.53 -3.21 -0.19
N THR A 43 -12.92 -2.95 -1.35
CA THR A 43 -12.61 -3.95 -2.40
C THR A 43 -11.11 -3.95 -2.67
N LEU A 44 -10.60 -5.02 -3.31
CA LEU A 44 -9.21 -5.06 -3.76
C LEU A 44 -8.98 -3.97 -4.81
N GLU A 45 -9.85 -3.86 -5.82
CA GLU A 45 -9.74 -2.86 -6.90
C GLU A 45 -9.66 -1.43 -6.36
N GLY A 46 -10.43 -1.13 -5.31
CA GLY A 46 -10.43 0.19 -4.69
C GLY A 46 -9.08 0.59 -4.08
N LEU A 47 -8.16 -0.35 -3.81
CA LEU A 47 -6.81 -0.03 -3.32
C LEU A 47 -5.97 0.73 -4.35
N ARG A 48 -6.30 0.60 -5.64
CA ARG A 48 -5.60 1.29 -6.74
C ARG A 48 -5.75 2.80 -6.64
N ASP A 49 -6.97 3.24 -6.30
CA ASP A 49 -7.38 4.64 -6.25
C ASP A 49 -7.41 5.19 -4.81
N ALA A 50 -7.34 4.32 -3.80
CA ALA A 50 -7.30 4.73 -2.40
C ALA A 50 -6.09 5.61 -2.10
N GLU A 51 -6.34 6.78 -1.50
CA GLU A 51 -5.27 7.68 -1.10
C GLU A 51 -4.35 7.03 -0.04
N PRO A 52 -3.02 7.07 -0.24
CA PRO A 52 -2.07 6.58 0.75
C PRO A 52 -1.99 7.51 1.95
N VAL A 53 -2.03 6.93 3.16
CA VAL A 53 -1.80 7.65 4.41
C VAL A 53 -0.44 7.24 4.96
N VAL A 54 0.43 8.22 5.23
CA VAL A 54 1.73 7.98 5.86
C VAL A 54 1.54 7.77 7.35
N VAL A 55 1.88 6.57 7.84
CA VAL A 55 1.74 6.20 9.26
C VAL A 55 3.06 6.31 10.02
N TRP A 56 4.19 6.33 9.30
CA TRP A 56 5.50 6.50 9.88
C TRP A 56 6.47 7.08 8.84
N ARG A 57 7.43 7.89 9.29
CA ARG A 57 8.54 8.41 8.48
C ARG A 57 9.86 8.07 9.15
N ALA A 58 10.84 7.70 8.34
CA ALA A 58 12.20 7.50 8.79
C ALA A 58 12.75 8.81 9.38
N PRO A 59 13.48 8.75 10.52
CA PRO A 59 14.17 9.92 11.03
C PRO A 59 15.28 10.35 10.06
N GLN A 60 15.60 11.65 10.04
CA GLN A 60 16.63 12.21 9.15
C GLN A 60 18.04 11.65 9.42
N SER A 61 18.28 11.16 10.63
CA SER A 61 19.52 10.52 11.04
C SER A 61 19.23 9.31 11.92
N GLY A 62 20.11 8.32 11.87
CA GLY A 62 20.02 7.14 12.72
C GLY A 62 20.44 7.45 14.16
N ARG A 63 19.70 6.89 15.11
CA ARG A 63 20.15 6.60 16.47
C ARG A 63 19.82 5.15 16.79
#